data_AF-U2QEN6-F1
#
_entry.id   AF-U2QEN6-F1
#
_cell.length_a   1.000
_cell.length_b   1.000
_cell.length_c   1.000
_cell.angle_alpha   90.00
_cell.angle_beta   90.00
_cell.angle_gamma   90.00
#
_symmetry.space_group_name_H-M   'P 1'
#
loop_
_entity.id
_entity.type
_entity.pdbx_description
1 polymer ?
#
loop_
_entity_poly.entity_id
_entity_poly.type
_entity_poly.pdbx_seq_one_letter_code
_entity_poly.pdbx_strand_id
1 'polypeptide(L)'
;MASALLLAQGAASARADDLDDQYAALQDQIAGSSGAVSDGYAALDAAMSALTASRDELAGAQQAADAANRAQQDAQSAADAASAALTTAQDNRQAAQSEVDAAQTRVDTAKQEVGMVASQAAQQSTGLTSIALLIGDGSTNRISNRVQWANQSFSATETKVNAYQDALDELQTKRDALVTAENDAQTARDNAVGQLDAARTAARTAADAAATVQTRVDANQAALATAQELVDQAVSDDETLKGR
;
A
#
# COMPACT_ATOMS: atom_id res chain seq x y z
N MET A 1 105.14 5.12 55.02
CA MET A 1 105.57 3.96 55.82
C MET A 1 104.41 2.96 55.85
N ALA A 2 104.73 1.67 55.69
CA ALA A 2 103.88 0.48 55.69
C ALA A 2 103.22 0.04 54.36
N SER A 3 103.87 -0.96 53.77
CA SER A 3 103.49 -1.83 52.66
C SER A 3 102.51 -2.95 53.08
N ALA A 4 101.75 -3.51 52.13
CA ALA A 4 101.48 -4.95 51.89
C ALA A 4 100.27 -5.06 50.92
N LEU A 5 100.41 -5.43 49.65
CA LEU A 5 100.74 -6.74 49.05
C LEU A 5 99.58 -7.78 49.13
N LEU A 6 99.04 -8.06 47.94
CA LEU A 6 98.34 -9.26 47.44
C LEU A 6 97.19 -9.87 48.27
N LEU A 7 96.03 -9.96 47.61
CA LEU A 7 95.45 -11.27 47.23
C LEU A 7 94.47 -11.04 46.08
N ALA A 8 94.87 -11.51 44.90
CA ALA A 8 93.94 -11.91 43.86
C ALA A 8 93.07 -13.06 44.40
N GLN A 9 91.78 -13.07 44.05
CA GLN A 9 90.90 -14.21 43.78
C GLN A 9 89.44 -13.81 44.05
N GLY A 10 88.58 -13.93 43.04
CA GLY A 10 87.13 -13.78 43.21
C GLY A 10 86.42 -12.80 42.26
N ALA A 11 86.92 -12.56 41.04
CA ALA A 11 86.15 -11.88 39.99
C ALA A 11 85.69 -12.90 38.93
N ALA A 12 84.86 -13.85 39.34
CA ALA A 12 84.21 -14.80 38.42
C ALA A 12 82.75 -15.13 38.79
N SER A 13 82.28 -14.73 39.98
CA SER A 13 80.90 -14.97 40.42
C SER A 13 79.91 -13.85 40.04
N ALA A 14 80.36 -12.60 39.90
CA ALA A 14 79.47 -11.50 39.50
C ALA A 14 79.09 -11.49 38.00
N ARG A 15 79.91 -12.13 37.15
CA ARG A 15 79.69 -12.19 35.69
C ARG A 15 78.81 -13.37 35.24
N ALA A 16 78.68 -14.40 36.09
CA ALA A 16 77.83 -15.56 35.83
C ALA A 16 76.39 -15.30 36.31
N ASP A 17 76.23 -14.67 37.48
CA ASP A 17 74.93 -14.21 38.02
C ASP A 17 74.23 -13.26 37.02
N ASP A 18 74.96 -12.30 36.46
CA ASP A 18 74.45 -11.39 35.42
C ASP A 18 73.96 -12.12 34.14
N LEU A 19 74.55 -13.27 33.79
CA LEU A 19 74.16 -14.04 32.61
C LEU A 19 72.94 -14.93 32.88
N ASP A 20 72.86 -15.51 34.08
CA ASP A 20 71.70 -16.28 34.52
C ASP A 20 70.47 -15.36 34.69
N ASP A 21 70.66 -14.15 35.22
CA ASP A 21 69.64 -13.11 35.29
C ASP A 21 69.21 -12.62 33.90
N GLN A 22 70.15 -12.42 32.97
CA GLN A 22 69.84 -12.07 31.58
C GLN A 22 69.11 -13.20 30.84
N TYR A 23 69.46 -14.45 31.11
CA TYR A 23 68.79 -15.61 30.52
C TYR A 23 67.38 -15.78 31.07
N ALA A 24 67.17 -15.63 32.38
CA ALA A 24 65.85 -15.63 33.01
C ALA A 24 64.96 -14.50 32.46
N ALA A 25 65.50 -13.28 32.35
CA ALA A 25 64.79 -12.14 31.77
C ALA A 25 64.42 -12.38 30.29
N LEU A 26 65.30 -12.99 29.51
CA LEU A 26 65.01 -13.38 28.12
C LEU A 26 63.92 -14.44 28.04
N GLN A 27 63.93 -15.42 28.95
CA GLN A 27 62.96 -16.50 28.99
C GLN A 27 61.56 -15.97 29.37
N ASP A 28 61.49 -15.07 30.34
CA ASP A 28 60.27 -14.34 30.71
C ASP A 28 59.78 -13.46 29.55
N GLN A 29 60.69 -12.80 28.82
CA GLN A 29 60.34 -12.00 27.65
C GLN A 29 59.78 -12.86 26.51
N ILE A 30 60.36 -14.03 26.25
CA ILE A 30 59.87 -14.98 25.24
C ILE A 30 58.50 -15.54 25.66
N ALA A 31 58.32 -15.91 26.93
CA ALA A 31 57.05 -16.39 27.45
C ALA A 31 55.96 -15.31 27.34
N GLY A 32 56.26 -14.06 27.75
CA GLY A 32 55.35 -12.93 27.59
C GLY A 32 55.01 -12.61 26.14
N SER A 33 56.00 -12.69 25.24
CA SER A 33 55.77 -12.49 23.80
C SER A 33 54.90 -13.59 23.21
N SER A 34 55.09 -14.85 23.62
CA SER A 34 54.27 -15.97 23.17
C SER A 34 52.81 -15.87 23.65
N GLY A 35 52.59 -15.38 24.86
CA GLY A 35 51.26 -15.09 25.40
C GLY A 35 50.57 -13.97 24.63
N ALA A 36 51.27 -12.86 24.39
CA ALA A 36 50.74 -11.72 23.62
C ALA A 36 50.38 -12.11 22.18
N VAL A 37 51.23 -12.91 21.52
CA VAL A 37 50.95 -13.43 20.17
C VAL A 37 49.72 -14.34 20.17
N SER A 38 49.59 -15.24 21.15
CA SER A 38 48.41 -16.10 21.29
C SER A 38 47.11 -15.30 21.50
N ASP A 39 47.16 -14.28 22.37
CA ASP A 39 46.02 -13.40 22.64
C ASP A 39 45.65 -12.57 21.40
N GLY A 40 46.64 -12.12 20.62
CA GLY A 40 46.43 -11.41 19.35
C GLY A 40 45.73 -12.28 18.31
N TYR A 41 46.12 -13.55 18.15
CA TYR A 41 45.43 -14.49 17.27
C TYR A 41 43.99 -14.77 17.71
N ALA A 42 43.74 -14.90 19.02
CA ALA A 42 42.39 -15.07 19.54
C ALA A 42 41.51 -13.84 19.28
N ALA A 43 42.07 -12.63 19.43
CA ALA A 43 41.37 -11.38 19.11
C ALA A 43 41.07 -11.27 17.61
N LEU A 44 42.01 -11.66 16.75
CA LEU A 44 41.84 -11.67 15.30
C LEU A 44 40.75 -12.64 14.86
N ASP A 45 40.74 -13.87 15.39
CA ASP A 45 39.71 -14.88 15.08
C ASP A 45 38.31 -14.42 15.51
N ALA A 46 38.21 -13.81 16.69
CA ALA A 46 36.97 -13.21 17.19
C ALA A 46 36.48 -12.07 16.27
N ALA A 47 37.39 -11.19 15.81
CA ALA A 47 37.05 -10.10 14.91
C ALA A 47 36.63 -10.58 13.50
N MET A 48 37.31 -11.61 12.95
CA MET A 48 36.91 -12.23 11.68
C MET A 48 35.53 -12.91 11.79
N SER A 49 35.26 -13.57 12.92
CA SER A 49 33.95 -14.16 13.20
C SER A 49 32.86 -13.09 13.29
N ALA A 50 33.13 -11.98 13.99
CA ALA A 50 32.21 -10.85 14.08
C ALA A 50 31.95 -10.19 12.72
N LEU A 51 32.98 -10.02 11.88
CA LEU A 51 32.84 -9.51 10.52
C LEU A 51 31.98 -10.44 9.66
N THR A 52 32.15 -11.75 9.77
CA THR A 52 31.35 -12.75 9.04
C THR A 52 29.89 -12.67 9.47
N ALA A 53 29.61 -12.68 10.77
CA ALA A 53 28.25 -12.53 11.29
C ALA A 53 27.59 -11.22 10.82
N SER A 54 28.34 -10.11 10.83
CA SER A 54 27.84 -8.82 10.34
C SER A 54 27.50 -8.85 8.84
N ARG A 55 28.27 -9.57 8.01
CA ARG A 55 27.98 -9.73 6.58
C ARG A 55 26.70 -10.53 6.36
N ASP A 56 26.50 -11.59 7.14
CA ASP A 56 25.29 -12.41 7.06
C ASP A 56 24.04 -11.61 7.48
N GLU A 57 24.14 -10.82 8.55
CA GLU A 57 23.07 -9.92 8.97
C GLU A 57 22.74 -8.86 7.91
N LEU A 58 23.76 -8.28 7.26
CA LEU A 58 23.57 -7.33 6.18
C LEU A 58 22.87 -7.97 4.97
N ALA A 59 23.29 -9.18 4.57
CA ALA A 59 22.65 -9.92 3.50
C ALA A 59 21.17 -10.22 3.81
N GLY A 60 20.88 -10.65 5.05
CA GLY A 60 19.52 -10.86 5.52
C GLY A 60 18.68 -9.58 5.50
N ALA A 61 19.24 -8.45 5.94
CA ALA A 61 18.56 -7.15 5.91
C ALA A 61 18.27 -6.69 4.48
N GLN A 62 19.20 -6.89 3.53
CA GLN A 62 19.01 -6.56 2.12
C GLN A 62 17.86 -7.36 1.50
N GLN A 63 17.81 -8.68 1.77
CA GLN A 63 16.70 -9.52 1.31
C GLN A 63 15.34 -9.05 1.87
N ALA A 64 15.30 -8.68 3.15
CA ALA A 64 14.10 -8.15 3.79
C ALA A 64 13.67 -6.81 3.16
N ALA A 65 14.61 -5.90 2.87
CA ALA A 65 14.34 -4.64 2.20
C ALA A 65 13.80 -4.85 0.78
N ASP A 66 14.37 -5.78 0.02
CA ASP A 66 13.87 -6.14 -1.31
C ASP A 66 12.44 -6.70 -1.26
N ALA A 67 12.14 -7.55 -0.28
CA ALA A 67 10.79 -8.09 -0.08
C ALA A 67 9.80 -6.96 0.29
N ALA A 68 10.20 -6.05 1.18
CA ALA A 68 9.38 -4.91 1.57
C ALA A 68 9.13 -3.94 0.41
N ASN A 69 10.13 -3.68 -0.43
CA ASN A 69 10.00 -2.86 -1.64
C ASN A 69 9.02 -3.47 -2.66
N ARG A 70 9.06 -4.79 -2.86
CA ARG A 70 8.07 -5.47 -3.73
C ARG A 70 6.66 -5.35 -3.15
N ALA A 71 6.49 -5.60 -1.86
CA ALA A 71 5.20 -5.46 -1.19
C ALA A 71 4.66 -4.01 -1.29
N GLN A 72 5.52 -3.00 -1.22
CA GLN A 72 5.14 -1.60 -1.45
C GLN A 72 4.65 -1.37 -2.87
N GLN A 73 5.34 -1.89 -3.89
CA GLN A 73 4.95 -1.75 -5.29
C GLN A 73 3.61 -2.43 -5.59
N ASP A 74 3.41 -3.64 -5.06
CA ASP A 74 2.17 -4.38 -5.20
C ASP A 74 1.01 -3.63 -4.53
N ALA A 75 1.23 -3.12 -3.31
CA ALA A 75 0.23 -2.36 -2.59
C ALA A 75 -0.11 -1.02 -3.28
N GLN A 76 0.88 -0.34 -3.86
CA GLN A 76 0.64 0.87 -4.66
C GLN A 76 -0.20 0.56 -5.90
N SER A 77 0.14 -0.52 -6.62
CA SER A 77 -0.62 -0.95 -7.80
C SER A 77 -2.07 -1.29 -7.45
N ALA A 78 -2.30 -1.94 -6.30
CA ALA A 78 -3.64 -2.22 -5.81
C ALA A 78 -4.41 -0.94 -5.43
N ALA A 79 -3.74 0.05 -4.83
CA ALA A 79 -4.34 1.35 -4.51
C ALA A 79 -4.73 2.12 -5.77
N ASP A 80 -3.88 2.12 -6.80
CA ASP A 80 -4.15 2.76 -8.09
C ASP A 80 -5.36 2.11 -8.78
N ALA A 81 -5.41 0.76 -8.80
CA ALA A 81 -6.53 0.02 -9.34
C ALA A 81 -7.84 0.30 -8.58
N ALA A 82 -7.79 0.40 -7.25
CA ALA A 82 -8.96 0.74 -6.44
C ALA A 82 -9.43 2.19 -6.67
N SER A 83 -8.50 3.14 -6.86
CA SER A 83 -8.84 4.52 -7.22
C SER A 83 -9.52 4.60 -8.59
N ALA A 84 -9.05 3.82 -9.57
CA ALA A 84 -9.69 3.73 -10.89
C ALA A 84 -11.10 3.13 -10.78
N ALA A 85 -11.26 2.06 -10.00
CA ALA A 85 -12.57 1.44 -9.76
C ALA A 85 -13.55 2.40 -9.06
N LEU A 86 -13.09 3.19 -8.09
CA LEU A 86 -13.88 4.23 -7.45
C LEU A 86 -14.35 5.29 -8.45
N THR A 87 -13.47 5.73 -9.34
CA THR A 87 -13.82 6.71 -10.38
C THR A 87 -14.93 6.16 -11.29
N THR A 88 -14.75 4.94 -11.81
CA THR A 88 -15.77 4.27 -12.63
C THR A 88 -17.10 4.11 -11.89
N ALA A 89 -17.08 3.75 -10.61
CA ALA A 89 -18.30 3.61 -9.83
C ALA A 89 -19.01 4.95 -9.59
N GLN A 90 -18.26 6.05 -9.41
CA GLN A 90 -18.80 7.40 -9.32
C GLN A 90 -19.45 7.84 -10.64
N ASP A 91 -18.81 7.57 -11.76
CA ASP A 91 -19.34 7.86 -13.09
C ASP A 91 -20.63 7.08 -13.36
N ASN A 92 -20.66 5.79 -13.02
CA ASN A 92 -21.85 4.95 -13.14
C ASN A 92 -23.01 5.47 -12.28
N ARG A 93 -22.72 5.89 -11.04
CA ARG A 93 -23.73 6.51 -10.15
C ARG A 93 -24.29 7.79 -10.76
N GLN A 94 -23.43 8.64 -11.34
CA GLN A 94 -23.87 9.87 -11.99
C GLN A 94 -24.71 9.58 -13.24
N ALA A 95 -24.32 8.59 -14.05
CA ALA A 95 -25.09 8.15 -15.21
C ALA A 95 -26.47 7.62 -14.77
N ALA A 96 -26.53 6.75 -13.76
CA ALA A 96 -27.79 6.23 -13.23
C ALA A 96 -28.70 7.35 -12.70
N GLN A 97 -28.15 8.36 -12.03
CA GLN A 97 -28.92 9.54 -11.60
C GLN A 97 -29.52 10.28 -12.80
N SER A 98 -28.73 10.48 -13.87
CA SER A 98 -29.23 11.12 -15.09
C SER A 98 -30.34 10.30 -15.76
N GLU A 99 -30.30 8.97 -15.68
CA GLU A 99 -31.37 8.12 -16.20
C GLU A 99 -32.65 8.22 -15.37
N VAL A 100 -32.53 8.33 -14.04
CA VAL A 100 -33.68 8.58 -13.15
C VAL A 100 -34.34 9.92 -13.48
N ASP A 101 -33.55 10.97 -13.67
CA ASP A 101 -34.06 12.31 -14.00
C ASP A 101 -34.78 12.31 -15.37
N ALA A 102 -34.22 11.59 -16.35
CA ALA A 102 -34.84 11.41 -17.66
C ALA A 102 -36.16 10.62 -17.58
N ALA A 103 -36.19 9.54 -16.80
CA ALA A 103 -37.40 8.75 -16.58
C ALA A 103 -38.49 9.57 -15.85
N GLN A 104 -38.11 10.38 -14.87
CA GLN A 104 -39.03 11.28 -14.17
C GLN A 104 -39.67 12.29 -15.14
N THR A 105 -38.88 12.83 -16.07
CA THR A 105 -39.38 13.73 -17.12
C THR A 105 -40.42 13.04 -18.03
N ARG A 106 -40.22 11.75 -18.35
CA ARG A 106 -41.21 10.97 -19.12
C ARG A 106 -42.49 10.74 -18.34
N VAL A 107 -42.40 10.41 -17.06
CA VAL A 107 -43.56 10.28 -16.16
C VAL A 107 -44.36 11.59 -16.13
N ASP A 108 -43.69 12.72 -15.96
CA ASP A 108 -44.34 14.03 -15.91
C ASP A 108 -45.03 14.39 -17.23
N THR A 109 -44.39 14.06 -18.36
CA THR A 109 -44.96 14.23 -19.70
C THR A 109 -46.20 13.37 -19.89
N ALA A 110 -46.11 12.06 -19.60
CA ALA A 110 -47.24 11.14 -19.73
C ALA A 110 -48.41 11.55 -18.82
N LYS A 111 -48.13 12.04 -17.60
CA LYS A 111 -49.14 12.57 -16.67
C LYS A 111 -49.87 13.79 -17.24
N GLN A 112 -49.15 14.72 -17.86
CA GLN A 112 -49.76 15.89 -18.50
C GLN A 112 -50.66 15.47 -19.67
N GLU A 113 -50.23 14.52 -20.49
CA GLU A 113 -51.04 14.01 -21.60
C GLU A 113 -52.33 13.33 -21.12
N VAL A 114 -52.25 12.47 -20.09
CA VAL A 114 -53.43 11.86 -19.46
C VAL A 114 -54.38 12.94 -18.90
N GLY A 115 -53.84 13.95 -18.22
CA GLY A 115 -54.61 15.09 -17.70
C GLY A 115 -55.30 15.88 -18.81
N MET A 116 -54.63 16.09 -19.95
CA MET A 116 -55.20 16.79 -21.11
C MET A 116 -56.36 16.00 -21.72
N VAL A 117 -56.21 14.68 -21.90
CA VAL A 117 -57.29 13.81 -22.40
C VAL A 117 -58.48 13.81 -21.44
N ALA A 118 -58.24 13.68 -20.13
CA ALA A 118 -59.30 13.75 -19.12
C ALA A 118 -60.03 15.11 -19.14
N SER A 119 -59.30 16.21 -19.29
CA SER A 119 -59.89 17.55 -19.39
C SER A 119 -60.74 17.74 -20.65
N GLN A 120 -60.30 17.24 -21.81
CA GLN A 120 -61.07 17.27 -23.05
C GLN A 120 -62.34 16.40 -22.95
N ALA A 121 -62.24 15.22 -22.34
CA ALA A 121 -63.38 14.35 -22.09
C ALA A 121 -64.43 15.04 -21.18
N ALA A 122 -63.99 15.74 -20.12
CA ALA A 122 -64.89 16.47 -19.22
C ALA A 122 -65.61 17.65 -19.91
N GLN A 123 -64.90 18.41 -20.75
CA GLN A 123 -65.48 19.52 -21.55
C GLN A 123 -66.48 19.03 -22.59
N GLN A 124 -66.24 17.85 -23.18
CA GLN A 124 -67.18 17.26 -24.14
C GLN A 124 -68.38 16.62 -23.44
N SER A 125 -68.20 16.05 -22.24
CA SER A 125 -69.29 15.52 -21.42
C SER A 125 -70.29 16.61 -20.98
N THR A 126 -69.81 17.83 -20.69
CA THR A 126 -70.69 19.00 -20.49
C THR A 126 -71.39 19.43 -21.78
N GLY A 127 -70.73 19.27 -22.94
CA GLY A 127 -71.39 19.36 -24.25
C GLY A 127 -72.54 18.35 -24.41
N LEU A 128 -72.40 17.11 -23.91
CA LEU A 128 -73.45 16.08 -23.95
C LEU A 128 -74.69 16.44 -23.12
N THR A 129 -74.57 17.26 -22.07
CA THR A 129 -75.74 17.76 -21.31
C THR A 129 -76.58 18.74 -22.13
N SER A 130 -75.96 19.52 -23.05
CA SER A 130 -76.70 20.38 -23.98
C SER A 130 -77.42 19.61 -25.10
N ILE A 131 -77.05 18.35 -25.33
CA ILE A 131 -77.64 17.48 -26.37
C ILE A 131 -78.92 16.77 -25.88
N ALA A 132 -79.13 16.65 -24.58
CA ALA A 132 -80.39 16.17 -24.02
C ALA A 132 -81.58 17.13 -24.27
N LEU A 133 -81.32 18.36 -24.70
CA LEU A 133 -82.33 19.37 -25.04
C LEU A 133 -82.69 19.43 -26.54
N LEU A 134 -82.12 18.55 -27.37
CA LEU A 134 -82.35 18.57 -28.82
C LEU A 134 -82.73 17.18 -29.37
N ILE A 135 -83.75 16.56 -28.77
CA ILE A 135 -84.41 15.37 -29.33
C ILE A 135 -85.38 15.87 -30.42
N GLY A 136 -84.85 16.08 -31.61
CA GLY A 136 -85.63 16.46 -32.79
C GLY A 136 -84.74 16.48 -34.01
N ASP A 137 -84.96 15.52 -34.91
CA ASP A 137 -84.29 15.30 -36.20
C ASP A 137 -83.02 14.44 -36.19
N GLY A 138 -83.20 13.22 -36.71
CA GLY A 138 -82.22 12.16 -36.78
C GLY A 138 -81.62 12.04 -38.17
N SER A 139 -80.30 11.93 -38.22
CA SER A 139 -79.62 11.32 -39.36
C SER A 139 -78.67 10.23 -38.85
N THR A 140 -78.87 9.00 -39.34
CA THR A 140 -78.14 7.78 -38.96
C THR A 140 -76.62 7.90 -39.19
N ASN A 141 -76.20 8.78 -40.12
CA ASN A 141 -74.79 9.14 -40.36
C ASN A 141 -74.14 9.85 -39.16
N ARG A 142 -74.88 10.66 -38.39
CA ARG A 142 -74.31 11.35 -37.20
C ARG A 142 -74.12 10.41 -36.01
N ILE A 143 -74.96 9.39 -35.88
CA ILE A 143 -74.85 8.37 -34.82
C ILE A 143 -73.66 7.44 -35.11
N SER A 144 -73.47 7.02 -36.36
CA SER A 144 -72.33 6.17 -36.75
C SER A 144 -70.98 6.87 -36.55
N ASN A 145 -70.87 8.14 -36.95
CA ASN A 145 -69.67 8.96 -36.69
C ASN A 145 -69.41 9.16 -35.19
N ARG A 146 -70.46 9.27 -34.36
CA ARG A 146 -70.32 9.38 -32.90
C ARG A 146 -69.77 8.11 -32.25
N VAL A 147 -70.27 6.95 -32.63
CA VAL A 147 -69.81 5.67 -32.08
C VAL A 147 -68.35 5.42 -32.45
N GLN A 148 -67.94 5.76 -33.69
CA GLN A 148 -66.53 5.71 -34.09
C GLN A 148 -65.65 6.67 -33.27
N TRP A 149 -66.08 7.92 -33.07
CA TRP A 149 -65.31 8.91 -32.33
C TRP A 149 -65.20 8.57 -30.83
N ALA A 150 -66.26 8.03 -30.23
CA ALA A 150 -66.26 7.52 -28.87
C ALA A 150 -65.23 6.38 -28.71
N ASN A 151 -65.27 5.35 -29.58
CA ASN A 151 -64.29 4.26 -29.55
C ASN A 151 -62.85 4.75 -29.74
N GLN A 152 -62.63 5.71 -30.63
CA GLN A 152 -61.31 6.28 -30.89
C GLN A 152 -60.79 7.08 -29.69
N SER A 153 -61.66 7.82 -28.99
CA SER A 153 -61.31 8.57 -27.77
C SER A 153 -61.01 7.65 -26.57
N PHE A 154 -61.76 6.56 -26.40
CA PHE A 154 -61.52 5.58 -25.35
C PHE A 154 -60.21 4.82 -25.58
N SER A 155 -59.97 4.35 -26.81
CA SER A 155 -58.72 3.69 -27.17
C SER A 155 -57.50 4.62 -27.02
N ALA A 156 -57.64 5.90 -27.36
CA ALA A 156 -56.59 6.90 -27.13
C ALA A 156 -56.32 7.14 -25.64
N THR A 157 -57.38 7.19 -24.81
CA THR A 157 -57.25 7.35 -23.36
C THR A 157 -56.55 6.15 -22.73
N GLU A 158 -56.96 4.94 -23.11
CA GLU A 158 -56.34 3.69 -22.64
C GLU A 158 -54.86 3.63 -23.02
N THR A 159 -54.50 4.01 -24.25
CA THR A 159 -53.10 4.09 -24.70
C THR A 159 -52.28 5.06 -23.85
N LYS A 160 -52.83 6.25 -23.51
CA LYS A 160 -52.12 7.25 -22.68
C LYS A 160 -51.98 6.81 -21.22
N VAL A 161 -52.99 6.13 -20.67
CA VAL A 161 -52.92 5.56 -19.32
C VAL A 161 -51.87 4.44 -19.26
N ASN A 162 -51.82 3.56 -20.26
CA ASN A 162 -50.80 2.51 -20.34
C ASN A 162 -49.40 3.12 -20.47
N ALA A 163 -49.22 4.13 -21.32
CA ALA A 163 -47.94 4.83 -21.43
C ALA A 163 -47.49 5.50 -20.11
N TYR A 164 -48.42 5.99 -19.29
CA TYR A 164 -48.12 6.52 -17.96
C TYR A 164 -47.71 5.41 -16.98
N GLN A 165 -48.36 4.24 -17.02
CA GLN A 165 -47.98 3.08 -16.21
C GLN A 165 -46.59 2.57 -16.61
N ASP A 166 -46.33 2.41 -17.91
CA ASP A 166 -45.03 2.00 -18.43
C ASP A 166 -43.91 2.98 -17.98
N ALA A 167 -44.19 4.29 -17.99
CA ALA A 167 -43.24 5.29 -17.51
C ALA A 167 -42.97 5.20 -16.00
N LEU A 168 -43.98 4.85 -15.18
CA LEU A 168 -43.80 4.63 -13.75
C LEU A 168 -42.96 3.38 -13.47
N ASP A 169 -43.20 2.29 -14.19
CA ASP A 169 -42.44 1.04 -14.07
C ASP A 169 -40.97 1.24 -14.52
N GLU A 170 -40.76 2.01 -15.59
CA GLU A 170 -39.42 2.40 -16.03
C GLU A 170 -38.72 3.23 -14.95
N LEU A 171 -39.38 4.25 -14.40
CA LEU A 171 -38.83 5.10 -13.33
C LEU A 171 -38.46 4.27 -12.09
N GLN A 172 -39.30 3.32 -11.70
CA GLN A 172 -39.00 2.42 -10.58
C GLN A 172 -37.75 1.59 -10.87
N THR A 173 -37.66 0.99 -12.06
CA THR A 173 -36.49 0.21 -12.50
C THR A 173 -35.21 1.06 -12.46
N LYS A 174 -35.28 2.33 -12.91
CA LYS A 174 -34.13 3.25 -12.87
C LYS A 174 -33.74 3.65 -11.45
N ARG A 175 -34.70 3.82 -10.53
CA ARG A 175 -34.42 4.08 -9.12
C ARG A 175 -33.74 2.90 -8.45
N ASP A 176 -34.20 1.68 -8.72
CA ASP A 176 -33.56 0.47 -8.20
C ASP A 176 -32.12 0.35 -8.71
N ALA A 177 -31.88 0.62 -9.99
CA ALA A 177 -30.54 0.67 -10.57
C ALA A 177 -29.65 1.75 -9.95
N LEU A 178 -30.20 2.93 -9.64
CA LEU A 178 -29.48 3.98 -8.93
C LEU A 178 -29.05 3.52 -7.53
N VAL A 179 -29.95 2.88 -6.77
CA VAL A 179 -29.61 2.34 -5.44
C VAL A 179 -28.47 1.31 -5.53
N THR A 180 -28.49 0.43 -6.54
CA THR A 180 -27.37 -0.48 -6.79
C THR A 180 -26.08 0.28 -7.07
N ALA A 181 -26.10 1.28 -7.96
CA ALA A 181 -24.92 2.09 -8.29
C ALA A 181 -24.39 2.88 -7.09
N GLU A 182 -25.25 3.35 -6.19
CA GLU A 182 -24.86 4.01 -4.94
C GLU A 182 -24.13 3.05 -3.98
N ASN A 183 -24.66 1.83 -3.82
CA ASN A 183 -24.03 0.78 -3.01
C ASN A 183 -22.68 0.35 -3.59
N ASP A 184 -22.57 0.23 -4.91
CA ASP A 184 -21.33 -0.10 -5.61
C ASP A 184 -20.29 1.02 -5.43
N ALA A 185 -20.70 2.28 -5.56
CA ALA A 185 -19.83 3.43 -5.33
C ALA A 185 -19.36 3.53 -3.87
N GLN A 186 -20.21 3.17 -2.91
CA GLN A 186 -19.82 3.10 -1.50
C GLN A 186 -18.82 1.97 -1.25
N THR A 187 -19.08 0.79 -1.78
CA THR A 187 -18.15 -0.36 -1.68
C THR A 187 -16.79 -0.04 -2.32
N ALA A 188 -16.79 0.60 -3.49
CA ALA A 188 -15.56 1.01 -4.16
C ALA A 188 -14.78 2.05 -3.35
N ARG A 189 -15.48 2.95 -2.65
CA ARG A 189 -14.86 3.94 -1.76
C ARG A 189 -14.17 3.26 -0.59
N ASP A 190 -14.87 2.37 0.11
CA ASP A 190 -14.32 1.67 1.27
C ASP A 190 -13.11 0.81 0.88
N ASN A 191 -13.18 0.15 -0.27
CA ASN A 191 -12.04 -0.57 -0.85
C ASN A 191 -10.86 0.36 -1.17
N ALA A 192 -11.10 1.51 -1.79
CA ALA A 192 -10.04 2.47 -2.11
C ALA A 192 -9.36 3.02 -0.85
N VAL A 193 -10.13 3.31 0.21
CA VAL A 193 -9.57 3.72 1.52
C VAL A 193 -8.72 2.61 2.12
N GLY A 194 -9.23 1.36 2.14
CA GLY A 194 -8.48 0.23 2.66
C GLY A 194 -7.17 -0.03 1.91
N GLN A 195 -7.18 0.05 0.58
CA GLN A 195 -5.98 -0.13 -0.23
C GLN A 195 -4.97 1.01 -0.05
N LEU A 196 -5.44 2.25 0.10
CA LEU A 196 -4.56 3.38 0.38
C LEU A 196 -3.84 3.23 1.73
N ASP A 197 -4.54 2.76 2.76
CA ASP A 197 -3.92 2.53 4.07
C ASP A 197 -2.96 1.33 4.08
N ALA A 198 -3.27 0.28 3.32
CA ALA A 198 -2.35 -0.83 3.07
C ALA A 198 -1.06 -0.35 2.36
N ALA A 199 -1.20 0.47 1.31
CA ALA A 199 -0.06 1.06 0.59
C ALA A 199 0.82 1.93 1.48
N ARG A 200 0.21 2.78 2.32
CA ARG A 200 0.94 3.59 3.32
C ARG A 200 1.69 2.74 4.33
N THR A 201 1.09 1.64 4.78
CA THR A 201 1.72 0.72 5.73
C THR A 201 2.91 0.02 5.08
N ALA A 202 2.74 -0.49 3.85
CA ALA A 202 3.82 -1.13 3.10
C ALA A 202 4.98 -0.16 2.83
N ALA A 203 4.68 1.11 2.51
CA ALA A 203 5.70 2.14 2.31
C ALA A 203 6.52 2.43 3.59
N ARG A 204 5.88 2.43 4.77
CA ARG A 204 6.58 2.56 6.06
C ARG A 204 7.48 1.36 6.32
N THR A 205 6.97 0.15 6.13
CA THR A 205 7.76 -1.09 6.29
C THR A 205 8.99 -1.09 5.36
N ALA A 206 8.85 -0.63 4.12
CA ALA A 206 9.97 -0.51 3.19
C ALA A 206 11.01 0.52 3.67
N ALA A 207 10.56 1.67 4.18
CA ALA A 207 11.45 2.70 4.74
C ALA A 207 12.21 2.19 5.98
N ASP A 208 11.53 1.48 6.88
CA ASP A 208 12.13 0.90 8.10
C ASP A 208 13.15 -0.20 7.74
N ALA A 209 12.84 -1.02 6.74
CA ALA A 209 13.78 -2.03 6.22
C ALA A 209 15.02 -1.38 5.60
N ALA A 210 14.86 -0.29 4.84
CA ALA A 210 15.99 0.46 4.30
C ALA A 210 16.87 1.07 5.40
N ALA A 211 16.28 1.62 6.47
CA ALA A 211 17.01 2.12 7.62
C ALA A 211 17.78 0.99 8.36
N THR A 212 17.17 -0.20 8.43
CA THR A 212 17.82 -1.39 9.00
C THR A 212 19.03 -1.81 8.16
N VAL A 213 18.91 -1.83 6.83
CA VAL A 213 20.05 -2.10 5.93
C VAL A 213 21.17 -1.10 6.18
N GLN A 214 20.86 0.20 6.26
CA GLN A 214 21.88 1.22 6.51
C GLN A 214 22.61 0.98 7.83
N THR A 215 21.86 0.68 8.90
CA THR A 215 22.45 0.35 10.21
C THR A 215 23.39 -0.86 10.12
N ARG A 216 23.04 -1.89 9.35
CA ARG A 216 23.89 -3.07 9.15
C ARG A 216 25.11 -2.79 8.27
N VAL A 217 25.00 -1.90 7.29
CA VAL A 217 26.16 -1.43 6.51
C VAL A 217 27.17 -0.74 7.42
N ASP A 218 26.70 0.16 8.28
CA ASP A 218 27.57 0.90 9.21
C ASP A 218 28.24 -0.07 10.21
N ALA A 219 27.49 -1.04 10.75
CA ALA A 219 28.03 -2.09 11.61
C ALA A 219 29.08 -2.96 10.90
N ASN A 220 28.86 -3.27 9.61
CA ASN A 220 29.81 -4.04 8.82
C ASN A 220 31.11 -3.28 8.57
N GLN A 221 31.01 -1.99 8.28
CA GLN A 221 32.18 -1.11 8.11
C GLN A 221 33.00 -1.03 9.41
N ALA A 222 32.33 -0.91 10.56
CA ALA A 222 33.00 -0.92 11.86
C ALA A 222 33.71 -2.25 12.14
N ALA A 223 33.03 -3.38 11.91
CA ALA A 223 33.64 -4.70 12.09
C ALA A 223 34.84 -4.94 11.16
N LEU A 224 34.76 -4.43 9.93
CA LEU A 224 35.86 -4.48 8.97
C LEU A 224 37.06 -3.65 9.45
N ALA A 225 36.83 -2.44 9.96
CA ALA A 225 37.89 -1.58 10.49
C ALA A 225 38.61 -2.24 11.67
N THR A 226 37.88 -2.80 12.64
CA THR A 226 38.47 -3.53 13.78
C THR A 226 39.30 -4.74 13.33
N ALA A 227 38.78 -5.51 12.36
CA ALA A 227 39.53 -6.65 11.82
C ALA A 227 40.82 -6.19 11.12
N GLN A 228 40.78 -5.08 10.38
CA GLN A 228 41.93 -4.50 9.70
C GLN A 228 43.00 -4.02 10.70
N GLU A 229 42.60 -3.30 11.75
CA GLU A 229 43.51 -2.82 12.80
C GLU A 229 44.23 -3.99 13.50
N LEU A 230 43.53 -5.09 13.79
CA LEU A 230 44.14 -6.27 14.41
C LEU A 230 45.10 -7.00 13.47
N VAL A 231 44.81 -7.04 12.16
CA VAL A 231 45.75 -7.58 11.17
C VAL A 231 47.01 -6.72 11.11
N ASP A 232 46.87 -5.40 11.03
CA ASP A 232 48.00 -4.48 10.95
C ASP A 232 48.88 -4.56 12.22
N GLN A 233 48.25 -4.68 13.40
CA GLN A 233 48.93 -4.90 14.67
C GLN A 233 49.70 -6.23 14.68
N ALA A 234 49.06 -7.33 14.26
CA ALA A 234 49.69 -8.65 14.20
C ALA A 234 50.89 -8.69 13.23
N VAL A 235 50.80 -7.99 12.09
CA VAL A 235 51.91 -7.86 11.13
C VAL A 235 53.06 -7.05 11.72
N SER A 236 52.77 -5.94 12.43
CA SER A 236 53.79 -5.14 13.10
C SER A 236 54.52 -5.91 14.20
N ASP A 237 53.77 -6.69 14.99
CA ASP A 237 54.33 -7.49 16.08
C ASP A 237 55.23 -8.63 15.54
N ASP A 238 54.87 -9.23 14.39
CA ASP A 238 55.70 -10.26 13.71
C ASP A 238 56.99 -9.68 13.10
N GLU A 239 56.93 -8.50 12.46
CA GLU A 239 58.12 -7.81 11.92
C GLU A 239 59.09 -7.37 13.02
N THR A 240 58.58 -6.88 14.15
CA THR A 240 59.43 -6.51 15.31
C THR A 240 60.08 -7.73 15.98
N LEU A 241 59.44 -8.91 15.94
CA LEU A 241 60.02 -10.17 16.40
C LEU A 241 61.11 -10.70 15.44
N LYS A 242 60.94 -10.54 14.12
CA LYS A 242 61.92 -10.99 13.11
C LYS A 242 63.14 -10.08 12.97
N GLY A 243 63.01 -8.80 13.32
CA GLY A 243 64.09 -7.80 13.23
C GLY A 243 65.04 -7.74 14.42
N ARG A 244 64.79 -8.52 15.49
CA ARG A 244 65.63 -8.64 16.69
C ARG A 244 66.45 -9.93 16.65
#